data_AF-A0A6V7LUS1-F1
#
_entry.id   AF-A0A6V7LUS1-F1
#
_cell.length_a   1.000
_cell.length_b   1.000
_cell.length_c   1.000
_cell.angle_alpha   90.00
_cell.angle_beta   90.00
_cell.angle_gamma   90.00
#
_symmetry.space_group_name_H-M   'P 1'
#
loop_
_entity.id
_entity.type
_entity.pdbx_description
1 polymer ?
#
loop_
_entity_poly.entity_id
_entity_poly.type
_entity_poly.pdbx_seq_one_letter_code
_entity_poly.pdbx_strand_id
1 'polypeptide(L)' 'VDGNKTLEENTSDTTGIKIAFDAYKMASDYDSTAKIPGLEKFTEEQIFFLGFSN' A
#
# COMPACT_ATOMS: atom_id res chain seq x y z
N VAL A 1 4.05 -6.98 25.24
CA VAL A 1 3.00 -6.33 24.41
C VAL A 1 1.79 -7.24 24.49
N ASP A 2 0.66 -6.73 24.95
CA ASP A 2 -0.52 -7.54 25.29
C ASP A 2 -1.42 -7.68 24.04
N GLY A 3 -1.32 -8.83 23.36
CA GLY A 3 -1.81 -9.02 21.98
C GLY A 3 -3.33 -8.91 21.77
N ASN A 4 -4.12 -8.91 22.85
CA ASN A 4 -5.58 -8.80 22.78
C ASN A 4 -6.09 -7.34 22.78
N LYS A 5 -5.26 -6.36 23.18
CA LYS A 5 -5.67 -4.94 23.20
C LYS A 5 -5.44 -4.21 21.87
N THR A 6 -4.68 -4.79 20.96
CA THR A 6 -4.42 -4.23 19.62
C THR A 6 -5.12 -5.03 18.52
N LEU A 7 -6.05 -5.93 18.87
CA LEU A 7 -6.67 -6.83 17.89
C LEU A 7 -7.60 -6.07 16.94
N GLU A 8 -8.32 -5.07 17.45
CA GLU A 8 -9.14 -4.16 16.64
C GLU A 8 -8.28 -3.17 15.81
N GLU A 9 -7.17 -2.67 16.36
CA GLU A 9 -6.19 -1.83 15.63
C GLU A 9 -5.44 -2.62 14.54
N ASN A 10 -4.91 -3.81 14.85
CA ASN A 10 -4.27 -4.71 13.88
C ASN A 10 -5.22 -5.10 12.75
N THR A 11 -6.51 -5.25 13.05
CA THR A 11 -7.54 -5.55 12.05
C THR A 11 -7.85 -4.33 11.20
N SER A 12 -7.92 -3.13 11.78
CA SER A 12 -8.14 -1.87 11.07
C SER A 12 -6.96 -1.50 10.16
N ASP A 13 -5.72 -1.59 10.65
CA ASP A 13 -4.52 -1.25 9.88
C ASP A 13 -4.30 -2.22 8.72
N THR A 14 -4.48 -3.53 8.96
CA THR A 14 -4.37 -4.55 7.90
C THR A 14 -5.49 -4.39 6.86
N THR A 15 -6.69 -4.00 7.29
CA THR A 15 -7.83 -3.77 6.39
C THR A 15 -7.65 -2.49 5.59
N GLY A 16 -7.16 -1.41 6.21
CA GLY A 16 -6.93 -0.12 5.57
C GLY A 16 -5.89 -0.19 4.46
N ILE A 17 -4.74 -0.83 4.73
CA ILE A 17 -3.69 -1.04 3.71
C ILE A 17 -4.21 -1.87 2.56
N LYS A 18 -4.97 -2.93 2.84
CA LYS A 18 -5.52 -3.81 1.81
C LYS A 18 -6.50 -3.08 0.90
N ILE A 19 -7.43 -2.32 1.48
CA ILE A 19 -8.39 -1.50 0.72
C ILE A 19 -7.67 -0.45 -0.12
N ALA A 20 -6.66 0.23 0.44
CA ALA A 20 -5.87 1.23 -0.28
C ALA A 20 -5.09 0.61 -1.44
N PHE A 21 -4.51 -0.57 -1.25
CA PHE A 21 -3.79 -1.29 -2.28
C PHE A 21 -4.73 -1.79 -3.40
N ASP A 22 -5.90 -2.33 -3.04
CA ASP A 22 -6.90 -2.77 -4.02
C ASP A 22 -7.38 -1.59 -4.88
N ALA A 23 -7.65 -0.43 -4.26
CA ALA A 23 -8.02 0.79 -4.97
C ALA A 23 -6.89 1.31 -5.88
N TYR A 24 -5.63 1.23 -5.41
CA TYR A 24 -4.44 1.56 -6.20
C TYR A 24 -4.36 0.69 -7.46
N LYS A 25 -4.52 -0.63 -7.32
CA LYS A 25 -4.49 -1.58 -8.46
C LYS A 25 -5.58 -1.30 -9.48
N MET A 26 -6.80 -1.02 -9.01
CA MET A 26 -7.92 -0.65 -9.90
C MET A 26 -7.65 0.63 -10.67
N ALA A 27 -6.96 1.61 -10.06
CA ALA A 27 -6.58 2.86 -10.73
C ALA A 27 -5.41 2.65 -11.71
N SER A 28 -4.39 1.87 -11.34
CA SER A 28 -3.23 1.57 -12.21
C SER A 28 -3.60 0.71 -13.41
N ASP A 29 -4.64 -0.12 -13.32
CA ASP A 29 -5.13 -0.89 -14.46
C ASP A 29 -5.84 0.00 -15.50
N TYR A 30 -6.29 1.19 -15.09
CA TYR A 30 -6.96 2.16 -15.96
C TYR A 30 -6.01 3.16 -16.61
N ASP A 31 -4.87 3.45 -15.98
CA ASP A 31 -3.91 4.45 -16.43
C ASP A 31 -2.51 3.85 -16.48
N SER A 32 -1.81 3.97 -17.62
CA SER A 32 -0.45 3.44 -17.74
C SER A 32 0.48 4.31 -16.90
N THR A 33 0.72 3.84 -15.68
CA THR A 33 1.54 4.47 -14.65
C THR A 33 2.94 4.77 -15.18
N ALA A 34 3.20 6.06 -15.41
CA ALA A 34 4.52 6.52 -15.81
C ALA A 34 5.53 6.19 -14.71
N LYS A 35 6.68 5.61 -15.10
CA LYS A 35 7.75 5.30 -14.15
C LYS A 35 8.24 6.58 -13.46
N ILE A 36 8.40 6.51 -12.14
CA ILE A 36 8.90 7.64 -11.34
C ILE A 36 10.41 7.78 -11.54
N PRO A 37 10.90 8.97 -11.98
CA PRO A 37 12.33 9.21 -12.14
C PRO A 37 13.10 8.96 -10.84
N GLY A 38 14.18 8.16 -10.90
CA GLY A 38 15.00 7.79 -9.75
C GLY A 38 14.51 6.58 -8.95
N LEU A 39 13.33 6.03 -9.26
CA LEU A 39 12.77 4.82 -8.64
C LEU A 39 12.46 3.71 -9.65
N GLU A 40 13.00 3.79 -10.86
CA GLU A 40 12.69 2.89 -11.98
C GLU A 40 13.10 1.43 -11.72
N LYS A 41 13.95 1.20 -10.72
CA LYS A 41 14.38 -0.13 -10.25
C LYS A 41 13.33 -0.84 -9.39
N PHE A 42 12.32 -0.13 -8.90
CA PHE A 42 11.26 -0.67 -8.07
C PHE A 42 10.01 -0.90 -8.91
N THR A 43 9.23 -1.91 -8.50
CA THR A 43 7.86 -2.03 -9.02
C THR A 43 6.99 -0.94 -8.41
N GLU A 44 5.93 -0.61 -9.11
CA GLU A 44 4.86 0.27 -8.63
C GLU A 44 4.28 -0.15 -7.28
N GLU A 45 4.12 -1.45 -7.06
CA GLU A 45 3.66 -1.99 -5.78
C GLU A 45 4.68 -1.73 -4.66
N GLN A 46 5.97 -1.88 -4.94
CA GLN A 46 7.02 -1.53 -3.98
C GLN A 46 7.02 -0.03 -3.67
N ILE A 47 6.79 0.81 -4.67
CA ILE A 47 6.67 2.27 -4.49
C ILE A 47 5.46 2.60 -3.62
N PHE A 48 4.31 1.95 -3.82
CA PHE A 48 3.13 2.09 -2.97
C PHE A 48 3.46 1.85 -1.49
N PHE A 49 4.12 0.72 -1.17
CA PHE A 49 4.46 0.39 0.22
C PHE A 49 5.56 1.29 0.81
N LEU A 50 6.50 1.78 -0.03
CA LEU A 50 7.48 2.79 0.38
C LEU A 50 6.82 4.13 0.75
N GLY A 51 5.76 4.53 0.03
CA GLY A 51 4.97 5.72 0.34
C GLY A 51 4.08 5.57 1.57
N PHE A 52 3.48 4.40 1.75
CA PHE A 52 2.63 4.10 2.93
C PHE A 52 3.41 4.12 4.25
N SER A 53 4.70 3.78 4.22
CA SER A 53 5.54 3.64 5.42
C SER A 53 6.25 4.94 5.87
N ASN A 54 5.93 6.08 5.26
CA ASN A 54 6.46 7.42 5.59
C ASN A 54 5.49 8.20 6.47
#